data_AF-A0A432ELF9-F1
#
_entry.id   AF-A0A432ELF9-F1
#
_cell.length_a   1.000
_cell.length_b   1.000
_cell.length_c   1.000
_cell.angle_alpha   90.00
_cell.angle_beta   90.00
_cell.angle_gamma   90.00
#
_symmetry.space_group_name_H-M   'P 1'
#
loop_
_entity.id
_entity.type
_entity.pdbx_description
1 polymer ?
#
loop_
_entity_poly.entity_id
_entity_poly.type
_entity_poly.pdbx_seq_one_letter_code
_entity_poly.pdbx_strand_id
1 'polypeptide(L)'
;MGLKKLLPLLGLALFGTSLGGFSEEIITLKWKRYVGEKNLTITNQPLIYRDKILHATKGDEGGKDKYDKLYVFDKDGNLLWSFSPPDGGDTDLNGVVACDEFIAVTSDGGFVYAISWEGKILWKR
;
A
#
# COMPACT_ATOMS: atom_id res chain seq x y z
N MET A 1 11.34 -17.74 11.26
CA MET A 1 12.73 -17.67 11.77
C MET A 1 13.37 -16.39 11.25
N GLY A 2 13.75 -15.48 12.15
CA GLY A 2 14.62 -14.32 11.83
C GLY A 2 13.96 -12.95 11.64
N LEU A 3 13.32 -12.39 12.68
CA LEU A 3 13.03 -10.96 12.71
C LEU A 3 14.32 -10.20 13.09
N LYS A 4 15.09 -9.73 12.12
CA LYS A 4 16.18 -8.79 12.39
C LYS A 4 15.57 -7.41 12.64
N LYS A 5 15.49 -6.99 13.90
CA LYS A 5 15.26 -5.59 14.27
C LYS A 5 16.43 -4.78 13.70
N LEU A 6 16.17 -3.93 12.71
CA LEU A 6 17.12 -2.91 12.30
C LEU A 6 17.07 -1.79 13.36
N LEU A 7 18.19 -1.53 14.01
CA LEU A 7 18.39 -0.32 14.82
C LEU A 7 18.38 0.90 13.89
N PRO A 8 17.77 2.04 14.28
CA PRO A 8 17.94 3.27 13.50
C PRO A 8 19.41 3.68 13.57
N LEU A 9 20.01 3.97 12.41
CA LEU A 9 21.30 4.65 12.36
C LEU A 9 21.12 6.04 12.96
N LEU A 10 21.81 6.31 14.08
CA LEU A 10 22.04 7.68 14.54
C LEU A 10 22.97 8.35 13.50
N GLY A 11 22.41 9.22 12.67
CA GLY A 11 23.20 10.13 11.85
C GLY A 11 23.80 11.20 12.76
N LEU A 12 25.12 11.18 12.92
CA LEU A 12 25.87 12.27 13.55
C LEU A 12 26.15 13.32 12.47
N ALA A 13 25.55 14.49 12.54
CA ALA A 13 25.93 15.65 11.73
C ALA A 13 26.51 16.73 12.64
N LEU A 14 27.74 17.17 12.35
CA LEU A 14 28.41 18.26 13.04
C LEU A 14 28.62 19.46 12.10
N PHE A 15 28.22 20.61 12.63
CA PHE A 15 28.55 22.01 12.35
C PHE A 15 27.81 22.81 11.26
N GLY A 16 27.31 23.96 11.74
CA GLY A 16 26.99 25.16 10.97
C GLY A 16 26.27 26.18 11.86
N THR A 17 27.01 27.04 12.58
CA THR A 17 26.42 28.12 13.38
C THR A 17 25.75 29.15 12.47
N SER A 18 24.42 29.16 12.44
CA SER A 18 23.65 30.39 12.22
C SER A 18 22.36 30.30 13.02
N LEU A 19 22.03 31.39 13.70
CA LEU A 19 20.93 31.50 14.65
C LEU A 19 19.58 31.33 13.93
N GLY A 20 19.05 30.13 13.97
CA GLY A 20 17.72 29.77 13.50
C GLY A 20 17.39 28.38 13.99
N GLY A 21 16.71 28.29 15.13
CA GLY A 21 16.33 27.02 15.75
C GLY A 21 15.26 26.32 14.91
N PHE A 22 15.68 25.60 13.87
CA PHE A 22 14.88 24.55 13.29
C PHE A 22 15.08 23.32 14.16
N SER A 23 14.01 22.86 14.84
CA SER A 23 14.02 21.51 15.39
C SER A 23 14.20 20.54 14.23
N GLU A 24 15.27 19.74 14.25
CA GLU A 24 15.39 18.63 13.31
C GLU A 24 14.24 17.66 13.57
N GLU A 25 13.20 17.71 12.74
CA GLU A 25 12.17 16.68 12.73
C GLU A 25 12.81 15.39 12.18
N ILE A 26 13.26 14.53 13.09
CA ILE A 26 13.82 13.24 12.72
C ILE A 26 12.68 12.34 12.22
N ILE A 27 12.64 12.15 10.91
CA ILE A 27 11.73 11.18 10.29
C ILE A 27 12.19 9.76 10.68
N THR A 28 11.38 9.08 11.49
CA THR A 28 11.65 7.71 11.94
C THR A 28 10.82 6.71 11.15
N LEU A 29 11.47 5.69 10.57
CA LEU A 29 10.78 4.56 9.94
C LEU A 29 10.03 3.75 11.00
N LYS A 30 8.69 3.76 10.96
CA LYS A 30 7.87 2.95 11.88
C LYS A 30 7.84 1.47 11.49
N TRP A 31 7.63 1.18 10.21
CA TRP A 31 7.60 -0.19 9.69
C TRP A 31 7.80 -0.20 8.17
N LYS A 32 8.09 -1.40 7.65
CA LYS A 32 8.11 -1.71 6.22
C LYS A 32 7.40 -3.04 5.96
N ARG A 33 6.73 -3.17 4.82
CA ARG A 33 6.05 -4.40 4.40
C ARG A 33 6.29 -4.68 2.92
N TYR A 34 6.26 -5.97 2.59
CA TYR A 34 6.39 -6.48 1.24
C TYR A 34 5.00 -6.58 0.60
N VAL A 35 4.83 -5.98 -0.57
CA VAL A 35 3.56 -5.90 -1.32
C VAL A 35 3.67 -6.53 -2.72
N GLY A 36 4.65 -7.42 -2.91
CA GLY A 36 4.94 -7.99 -4.22
C GLY A 36 6.36 -7.68 -4.69
N GLU A 37 6.83 -8.49 -5.63
CA GLU A 37 8.20 -8.41 -6.17
C GLU A 37 8.33 -7.22 -7.12
N LYS A 38 7.25 -6.94 -7.84
CA LYS A 38 7.14 -5.87 -8.81
C LYS A 38 5.88 -5.08 -8.55
N ASN A 39 6.02 -3.77 -8.64
CA ASN A 39 4.93 -2.85 -8.44
C ASN A 39 5.26 -1.51 -9.13
N LEU A 40 4.56 -1.17 -10.21
CA LEU A 40 4.85 0.04 -10.97
C LEU A 40 4.55 1.30 -10.14
N THR A 41 5.49 2.25 -10.13
CA THR A 41 5.45 3.42 -9.24
C THR A 41 4.40 4.46 -9.61
N ILE A 42 3.92 4.45 -10.85
CA ILE A 42 2.99 5.45 -11.40
C ILE A 42 1.56 5.32 -10.85
N THR A 43 1.18 4.15 -10.32
CA THR A 43 -0.19 3.86 -9.84
C THR A 43 -0.24 3.63 -8.32
N ASN A 44 0.91 3.77 -7.64
CA ASN A 44 1.06 3.60 -6.20
C ASN A 44 0.54 4.80 -5.42
N GLN A 45 -0.76 4.81 -5.16
CA GLN A 45 -1.42 5.83 -4.36
C GLN A 45 -2.02 5.14 -3.14
N PRO A 46 -1.24 4.91 -2.06
CA PRO A 46 -1.78 4.33 -0.85
C PRO A 46 -2.85 5.26 -0.27
N LEU A 47 -3.99 4.70 0.10
CA LEU A 47 -5.07 5.42 0.76
C LEU A 47 -5.01 5.14 2.26
N ILE A 48 -4.92 6.21 3.06
CA ILE A 48 -5.15 6.13 4.49
C ILE A 48 -6.63 6.44 4.72
N TYR A 49 -7.36 5.47 5.28
CA TYR A 49 -8.76 5.65 5.66
C TYR A 49 -8.95 5.15 7.08
N ARG A 50 -9.29 6.06 8.00
CA ARG A 50 -9.32 5.79 9.45
C ARG A 50 -7.96 5.20 9.90
N ASP A 51 -7.96 4.09 10.62
CA ASP A 51 -6.76 3.40 11.09
C ASP A 51 -6.22 2.33 10.12
N LYS A 52 -6.61 2.40 8.85
CA LYS A 52 -6.22 1.44 7.81
C LYS A 52 -5.43 2.11 6.70
N ILE A 53 -4.53 1.33 6.12
CA ILE A 53 -3.71 1.72 4.99
C ILE A 53 -3.99 0.74 3.87
N LEU A 54 -4.53 1.25 2.77
CA LEU A 54 -4.91 0.49 1.59
C LEU A 54 -3.87 0.75 0.52
N HIS A 55 -3.38 -0.30 -0.13
CA HIS A 55 -2.34 -0.20 -1.14
C HIS A 55 -2.69 -1.11 -2.32
N ALA A 56 -3.12 -0.51 -3.43
CA ALA A 56 -3.32 -1.21 -4.69
C ALA A 56 -2.00 -1.33 -5.44
N THR A 57 -1.74 -2.50 -6.02
CA THR A 57 -0.52 -2.79 -6.76
C THR A 57 -0.81 -3.11 -8.21
N LYS A 58 0.17 -2.78 -9.05
CA LYS A 58 0.18 -3.01 -10.50
C LYS A 58 1.45 -3.78 -10.85
N GLY A 59 1.29 -4.98 -11.40
CA GLY A 59 2.39 -5.84 -11.85
C GLY A 59 3.18 -5.26 -13.02
N ASP A 60 4.06 -6.08 -13.60
CA ASP A 60 4.75 -5.73 -14.84
C ASP A 60 4.52 -6.74 -15.97
N GLU A 61 3.68 -7.74 -15.72
CA GLU A 61 3.33 -8.76 -16.69
C GLU A 61 2.12 -8.28 -17.52
N GLY A 62 2.15 -8.54 -18.83
CA GLY A 62 0.97 -8.35 -19.67
C GLY A 62 -0.04 -9.47 -19.39
N GLY A 63 -1.02 -9.22 -18.50
CA GLY A 63 -2.02 -10.20 -18.10
C GLY A 63 -2.17 -10.30 -16.59
N LYS A 64 -2.51 -11.49 -16.09
CA LYS A 64 -2.78 -11.69 -14.67
C LYS A 64 -1.48 -11.86 -13.91
N ASP A 65 -1.05 -10.84 -13.19
CA ASP A 65 0.09 -10.95 -12.27
C ASP A 65 -0.40 -11.41 -10.89
N LYS A 66 0.31 -12.37 -10.28
CA LYS A 66 0.03 -12.80 -8.89
C LYS A 66 0.23 -11.69 -7.87
N TYR A 67 0.89 -10.60 -8.24
CA TYR A 67 1.12 -9.41 -7.43
C TYR A 67 0.06 -8.32 -7.65
N ASP A 68 -0.90 -8.50 -8.55
CA ASP A 68 -2.03 -7.58 -8.73
C ASP A 68 -3.02 -7.70 -7.58
N LYS A 69 -2.79 -6.89 -6.54
CA LYS A 69 -3.52 -7.01 -5.29
C LYS A 69 -3.88 -5.67 -4.70
N LEU A 70 -5.02 -5.65 -4.02
CA LEU A 70 -5.29 -4.68 -2.99
C LEU A 70 -4.82 -5.26 -1.67
N TYR A 71 -3.88 -4.59 -1.00
CA TYR A 71 -3.46 -4.90 0.36
C TYR A 71 -4.13 -3.95 1.34
N VAL A 72 -4.59 -4.48 2.47
CA VAL A 72 -5.13 -3.67 3.57
C VAL A 72 -4.35 -3.96 4.85
N PHE A 73 -3.73 -2.92 5.38
CA PHE A 73 -2.94 -2.96 6.61
C PHE A 73 -3.63 -2.18 7.74
N ASP A 74 -3.32 -2.54 8.98
CA ASP A 74 -3.53 -1.63 10.10
C ASP A 74 -2.44 -0.54 10.15
N LYS A 75 -2.62 0.45 11.03
CA LYS A 75 -1.66 1.55 11.26
C LYS A 75 -0.26 1.09 11.70
N ASP A 76 -0.13 -0.12 12.26
CA ASP A 76 1.12 -0.70 12.74
C ASP A 76 1.80 -1.55 11.65
N GLY A 77 1.19 -1.59 10.45
CA GLY A 77 1.69 -2.27 9.27
C GLY A 77 1.35 -3.75 9.24
N ASN A 78 0.46 -4.27 10.08
CA ASN A 78 0.06 -5.68 10.00
C ASN A 78 -0.90 -5.87 8.83
N LEU A 79 -0.66 -6.89 8.00
CA LEU A 79 -1.57 -7.26 6.92
C LEU A 79 -2.86 -7.81 7.52
N LEU A 80 -3.98 -7.15 7.25
CA LEU A 80 -5.30 -7.60 7.66
C LEU A 80 -5.87 -8.60 6.64
N TRP A 81 -5.81 -8.22 5.37
CA TRP A 81 -6.20 -9.08 4.24
C TRP A 81 -5.66 -8.52 2.92
N SER A 82 -5.73 -9.34 1.88
CA SER A 82 -5.46 -8.92 0.51
C SER A 82 -6.54 -9.45 -0.45
N PHE A 83 -6.85 -8.68 -1.47
CA PHE A 83 -7.76 -9.06 -2.55
C PHE A 83 -6.98 -9.18 -3.86
N SER A 84 -7.29 -10.20 -4.66
CA SER A 84 -6.85 -10.32 -6.05
C SER A 84 -8.09 -10.46 -6.94
N PRO A 85 -8.17 -9.75 -8.07
CA PRO A 85 -9.26 -9.94 -9.02
C PRO A 85 -9.42 -11.43 -9.38
N PRO A 86 -10.64 -11.98 -9.28
CA PRO A 86 -10.88 -13.39 -9.59
C PRO A 86 -10.75 -13.66 -11.09
N ASP A 87 -10.90 -12.63 -11.92
CA ASP A 87 -10.87 -12.69 -13.37
C ASP A 87 -9.47 -13.03 -13.93
N GLY A 88 -9.44 -13.42 -15.20
CA GLY A 88 -8.21 -13.55 -15.98
C GLY A 88 -7.98 -12.33 -16.86
N GLY A 89 -6.89 -12.33 -17.61
CA GLY A 89 -6.47 -11.16 -18.41
C GLY A 89 -5.69 -10.17 -17.56
N ASP A 90 -5.62 -8.92 -18.01
CA ASP A 90 -4.93 -7.85 -17.30
C ASP A 90 -5.65 -7.51 -16.01
N THR A 91 -5.04 -7.80 -14.86
CA THR A 91 -5.64 -7.61 -13.54
C THR A 91 -5.02 -6.48 -12.74
N ASP A 92 -4.14 -5.70 -13.37
CA ASP A 92 -3.47 -4.56 -12.78
C ASP A 92 -4.48 -3.64 -12.07
N LEU A 93 -4.21 -3.28 -10.82
CA LEU A 93 -5.10 -2.41 -10.05
C LEU A 93 -4.64 -0.96 -10.10
N ASN A 94 -5.58 -0.06 -10.43
CA ASN A 94 -5.28 1.37 -10.64
C ASN A 94 -6.06 2.24 -9.66
N GLY A 95 -5.49 2.39 -8.47
CA GLY A 95 -6.03 3.25 -7.42
C GLY A 95 -7.09 2.58 -6.57
N VAL A 96 -7.35 3.23 -5.44
CA VAL A 96 -8.27 2.75 -4.41
C VAL A 96 -8.97 3.94 -3.79
N VAL A 97 -10.28 3.80 -3.60
CA VAL A 97 -11.10 4.72 -2.81
C VAL A 97 -11.87 3.92 -1.76
N ALA A 98 -12.24 4.57 -0.67
CA ALA A 98 -12.99 3.91 0.40
C ALA A 98 -14.01 4.87 1.02
N CYS A 99 -15.10 4.28 1.49
CA CYS A 99 -16.09 4.89 2.37
C CYS A 99 -16.44 3.91 3.49
N ASP A 100 -17.39 4.27 4.34
CA ASP A 100 -17.74 3.45 5.49
C ASP A 100 -18.37 2.10 5.09
N GLU A 101 -19.03 2.07 3.94
CA GLU A 101 -19.75 0.91 3.42
C GLU A 101 -18.85 -0.05 2.64
N PHE A 102 -17.90 0.46 1.86
CA PHE A 102 -17.07 -0.35 0.98
C PHE A 102 -15.75 0.31 0.57
N ILE A 103 -14.88 -0.51 0.00
CA ILE A 103 -13.66 -0.12 -0.72
C ILE A 103 -13.92 -0.33 -2.20
N ALA A 104 -13.56 0.61 -3.06
CA ALA A 104 -13.60 0.42 -4.51
C ALA A 104 -12.21 0.48 -5.13
N VAL A 105 -11.95 -0.45 -6.06
CA VAL A 105 -10.72 -0.52 -6.86
C VAL A 105 -11.09 -0.77 -8.32
N THR A 106 -10.29 -0.22 -9.23
CA THR A 106 -10.42 -0.47 -10.67
C THR A 106 -9.33 -1.41 -11.16
N SER A 107 -9.58 -2.09 -12.26
CA SER A 107 -8.63 -2.98 -12.92
C SER A 107 -8.48 -2.64 -14.40
N ASP A 108 -7.27 -2.82 -14.98
CA ASP A 108 -7.04 -2.65 -16.42
C ASP A 108 -7.84 -3.63 -17.29
N GLY A 109 -8.36 -4.71 -16.71
CA GLY A 109 -9.38 -5.58 -17.30
C GLY A 109 -10.74 -4.92 -17.53
N GLY A 110 -10.89 -3.62 -17.23
CA GLY A 110 -12.09 -2.83 -17.50
C GLY A 110 -13.16 -2.89 -16.41
N PHE A 111 -12.81 -3.37 -15.23
CA PHE A 111 -13.75 -3.61 -14.14
C PHE A 111 -13.56 -2.66 -12.96
N VAL A 112 -14.67 -2.35 -12.28
CA VAL A 112 -14.69 -1.76 -10.94
C VAL A 112 -15.24 -2.78 -9.95
N TYR A 113 -14.52 -2.99 -8.85
CA TYR A 113 -14.94 -3.87 -7.77
C TYR A 113 -15.27 -3.02 -6.54
N ALA A 114 -16.45 -3.22 -5.95
CA ALA A 114 -16.67 -2.86 -4.56
C ALA A 114 -16.44 -4.07 -3.66
N ILE A 115 -15.70 -3.84 -2.59
CA ILE A 115 -15.19 -4.84 -1.68
C ILE A 115 -15.61 -4.43 -0.27
N SER A 116 -16.14 -5.37 0.51
CA SER A 116 -16.45 -5.15 1.92
C SER A 116 -15.17 -4.96 2.73
N TRP A 117 -15.29 -4.40 3.94
CA TRP A 117 -14.15 -4.24 4.83
C TRP A 117 -13.55 -5.58 5.34
N GLU A 118 -14.23 -6.70 5.09
CA GLU A 118 -13.77 -8.07 5.31
C GLU A 118 -13.14 -8.73 4.07
N GLY A 119 -12.96 -7.97 2.98
CA GLY A 119 -12.28 -8.44 1.77
C GLY A 119 -13.16 -9.25 0.80
N LYS A 120 -14.49 -9.13 0.89
CA LYS A 120 -15.43 -9.84 -0.01
C LYS A 120 -15.95 -8.91 -1.09
N ILE A 121 -16.05 -9.40 -2.33
CA ILE A 121 -16.69 -8.64 -3.41
C ILE A 121 -18.18 -8.44 -3.07
N LEU A 122 -18.62 -7.18 -2.99
CA LEU A 122 -20.02 -6.80 -2.86
C LEU A 122 -20.69 -6.70 -4.24
N TRP A 123 -20.02 -6.05 -5.18
CA TRP A 123 -20.44 -5.97 -6.57
C TRP A 123 -19.26 -5.71 -7.51
N LYS A 124 -19.49 -5.97 -8.79
CA LYS A 124 -18.57 -5.73 -9.90
C LYS A 124 -19.33 -5.11 -11.08
N ARG A 125 -18.71 -4.17 -11.79
CA ARG A 125 -19.21 -3.56 -13.03
C ARG A 125 -18.12 -3.47 -14.07
#